data_AF-A0A7C2S823-F1
#
_entry.id   AF-A0A7C2S823-F1
#
_cell.length_a   1.000
_cell.length_b   1.000
_cell.length_c   1.000
_cell.angle_alpha   90.00
_cell.angle_beta   90.00
_cell.angle_gamma   90.00
#
_symmetry.space_group_name_H-M   'P 1'
#
loop_
_entity.id
_entity.type
_entity.pdbx_description
1 polymer ?
#
loop_
_entity_poly.entity_id
_entity_poly.type
_entity_poly.pdbx_seq_one_letter_code
_entity_poly.pdbx_strand_id
1 'polypeptide(L)'
;MKRLAGRVYRTRPVAPVVLIIAVLFAMYIFSRPKELSPSHIVSIGKGWASNTVNTVIFRHHGLVSKDGYQFGAYYGPDGELWVVRREIKTDQVELHQIHGSFNTADAHNSISLGLDRL
;
A
#
# COMPACT_ATOMS: atom_id res chain seq x y z
N MET A 1 25.38 63.43 46.17
CA MET A 1 25.34 62.01 46.61
C MET A 1 23.93 61.50 46.33
N LYS A 2 23.60 60.44 45.57
CA LYS A 2 24.28 59.22 45.09
C LYS A 2 23.81 58.93 43.65
N ARG A 3 24.70 58.53 42.75
CA ARG A 3 24.32 57.94 41.44
C ARG A 3 24.00 56.46 41.65
N LEU A 4 22.79 56.02 41.31
CA LEU A 4 22.42 54.61 41.27
C LEU A 4 22.69 54.08 39.87
N ALA A 5 23.63 53.13 39.76
CA ALA A 5 24.00 52.47 38.52
C ALA A 5 22.91 51.47 38.10
N GLY A 6 22.22 51.74 36.99
CA GLY A 6 21.32 50.79 36.36
C GLY A 6 22.11 49.62 35.78
N ARG A 7 21.95 48.42 36.35
CA ARG A 7 22.50 47.18 35.80
C ARG A 7 21.67 46.79 34.56
N VAL A 8 22.23 47.03 33.38
CA VAL A 8 21.66 46.61 32.09
C VAL A 8 21.70 45.08 32.04
N TYR A 9 20.54 44.44 32.15
CA TYR A 9 20.41 43.01 31.91
C TYR A 9 20.56 42.75 30.41
N ARG A 10 21.75 42.28 30.00
CA ARG A 10 22.03 41.87 28.62
C ARG A 10 21.33 40.53 28.38
N THR A 11 20.20 40.55 27.68
CA THR A 11 19.49 39.34 27.25
C THR A 11 20.44 38.51 26.39
N ARG A 12 20.72 37.26 26.79
CA ARG A 12 21.51 36.32 25.97
C ARG A 12 20.77 36.11 24.64
N PRO A 13 21.46 35.97 23.49
CA PRO A 13 20.81 35.83 22.19
C PRO A 13 20.15 34.46 22.12
N VAL A 14 18.86 34.38 22.46
CA VAL A 14 18.04 33.16 22.36
C VAL A 14 17.55 32.95 20.91
N ALA A 15 17.50 34.03 20.13
CA ALA A 15 17.07 34.06 18.73
C ALA A 15 17.79 33.06 17.78
N PRO A 16 19.13 32.89 17.80
CA PRO A 16 19.80 31.98 16.87
C PRO A 16 19.49 30.50 17.14
N VAL A 17 19.31 30.11 18.40
CA VAL A 17 18.98 28.72 18.76
C VAL A 17 17.56 28.38 18.31
N VAL A 18 16.61 29.29 18.55
CA VAL A 18 15.21 29.13 18.10
C VAL A 18 15.15 29.05 16.57
N LEU A 19 15.94 29.85 15.86
CA LEU A 19 16.00 29.82 14.39
C LEU A 19 16.57 28.50 13.86
N ILE A 20 17.64 27.97 14.45
CA ILE A 20 18.20 26.67 14.07
C ILE A 20 17.19 25.55 14.29
N ILE A 21 16.51 25.55 15.44
CA ILE A 21 15.46 24.56 15.72
C ILE A 21 14.32 24.66 14.70
N ALA A 22 13.89 25.87 14.34
CA ALA A 22 12.86 26.09 13.34
C ALA A 22 13.28 25.60 11.94
N VAL A 23 14.54 25.82 11.54
CA VAL A 23 15.09 25.35 10.26
C VAL A 23 15.20 23.83 10.24
N LEU A 24 15.72 23.22 11.30
CA LEU A 24 15.81 21.76 11.42
C LEU A 24 14.42 21.11 11.43
N PHE A 25 13.46 21.73 12.10
CA PHE A 25 12.06 21.29 12.07
C PHE A 25 11.45 21.40 10.67
N ALA A 26 11.66 22.51 9.97
CA ALA A 26 11.20 22.67 8.59
C ALA A 26 11.84 21.61 7.67
N MET A 27 13.16 21.40 7.76
CA MET A 27 13.86 20.35 7.00
C MET A 27 13.31 18.96 7.28
N TYR A 28 12.98 18.64 8.54
CA TYR A 28 12.34 17.38 8.91
C TYR A 28 10.95 17.21 8.27
N ILE A 29 10.15 18.28 8.20
CA ILE A 29 8.82 18.25 7.54
C ILE A 29 8.97 18.07 6.03
N PHE A 30 9.92 18.76 5.39
CA PHE A 30 10.16 18.66 3.94
C PHE A 30 10.84 17.36 3.50
N SER A 31 11.54 16.67 4.40
CA SER A 31 12.23 15.40 4.08
C SER A 31 11.31 14.16 4.15
N ARG A 32 10.00 14.34 4.38
CA ARG A 32 9.08 13.20 4.41
C ARG A 32 8.91 12.62 3.01
N PRO A 33 9.16 11.30 2.82
CA PRO A 33 8.86 10.67 1.55
C PRO A 33 7.36 10.82 1.26
N LYS A 34 7.04 11.16 0.02
CA LYS A 34 5.65 11.26 -0.42
C LYS A 34 5.07 9.85 -0.48
N GLU A 35 4.06 9.59 0.34
CA GLU A 35 3.37 8.32 0.34
C GLU A 35 2.66 8.13 -1.01
N LEU A 36 2.96 7.02 -1.69
CA LEU A 36 2.30 6.67 -2.94
C LEU A 36 0.97 6.03 -2.60
N SER A 37 -0.13 6.71 -2.92
CA SER A 37 -1.46 6.12 -2.88
C SER A 37 -1.83 5.54 -4.25
N PRO A 38 -2.54 4.41 -4.31
CA PRO A 38 -3.09 3.91 -5.55
C PRO A 38 -4.02 4.95 -6.17
N SER A 39 -3.91 5.19 -7.49
CA SER A 39 -4.81 6.10 -8.21
C SER A 39 -6.25 5.58 -8.27
N HIS A 40 -6.42 4.26 -8.19
CA HIS A 40 -7.70 3.60 -8.31
C HIS A 40 -7.64 2.23 -7.62
N ILE A 41 -8.62 1.92 -6.78
CA ILE A 41 -8.71 0.66 -6.04
C ILE A 41 -10.06 0.03 -6.36
N VAL A 42 -10.02 -1.22 -6.84
CA VAL A 42 -11.21 -2.04 -7.03
C VAL A 42 -11.14 -3.21 -6.07
N SER A 43 -12.12 -3.30 -5.17
CA SER A 43 -12.22 -4.43 -4.24
C SER A 43 -12.74 -5.66 -4.97
N ILE A 44 -12.04 -6.79 -4.80
CA ILE A 44 -12.42 -8.09 -5.41
C ILE A 44 -12.76 -9.16 -4.37
N GLY A 45 -12.80 -8.79 -3.08
CA GLY A 45 -13.05 -9.70 -1.96
C GLY A 45 -11.90 -9.78 -0.96
N LYS A 46 -12.13 -10.50 0.15
CA LYS A 46 -11.09 -10.81 1.15
C LYS A 46 -10.33 -12.06 0.71
N GLY A 47 -9.01 -12.07 0.87
CA GLY A 47 -8.17 -13.23 0.57
C GLY A 47 -7.49 -13.81 1.79
N TRP A 48 -7.06 -15.07 1.69
CA TRP A 48 -6.11 -15.70 2.61
C TRP A 48 -4.84 -14.84 2.71
N ALA A 49 -4.44 -14.55 3.95
CA ALA A 49 -3.31 -13.67 4.25
C ALA A 49 -2.38 -14.21 5.35
N SER A 50 -2.53 -15.48 5.75
CA SER A 50 -1.64 -16.11 6.76
C SER A 50 -0.24 -16.40 6.20
N ASN A 51 -0.07 -16.37 4.88
CA ASN A 51 1.21 -16.43 4.18
C ASN A 51 1.11 -15.70 2.82
N THR A 52 2.13 -15.84 1.98
CA THR A 52 2.26 -15.14 0.70
C THR A 52 1.64 -15.87 -0.49
N VAL A 53 0.86 -16.95 -0.31
CA VAL A 53 0.34 -17.78 -1.43
C VAL A 53 -0.38 -16.97 -2.52
N ASN A 54 -1.08 -15.89 -2.13
CA ASN A 54 -1.77 -14.97 -3.04
C ASN A 54 -0.86 -13.88 -3.66
N THR A 55 0.39 -13.76 -3.24
CA THR A 55 1.28 -12.62 -3.58
C THR A 55 2.72 -13.03 -3.90
N VAL A 56 3.00 -14.31 -4.13
CA VAL A 56 4.34 -14.76 -4.55
C VAL A 56 4.73 -14.22 -5.93
N ILE A 57 6.04 -13.98 -6.15
CA ILE A 57 6.56 -13.34 -7.37
C ILE A 57 6.46 -14.21 -8.62
N PHE A 58 6.41 -15.54 -8.47
CA PHE A 58 6.40 -16.51 -9.57
C PHE A 58 4.99 -16.85 -10.10
N ARG A 59 3.98 -16.01 -9.80
CA ARG A 59 2.63 -16.17 -10.36
C ARG A 59 2.60 -15.67 -11.81
N HIS A 60 2.44 -16.57 -12.77
CA HIS A 60 2.44 -16.27 -14.22
C HIS A 60 1.10 -16.70 -14.85
N HIS A 61 -0.01 -15.97 -14.69
CA HIS A 61 -0.14 -14.63 -14.11
C HIS A 61 -1.08 -14.62 -12.89
N GLY A 62 -0.87 -13.69 -11.95
CA GLY A 62 -1.86 -13.42 -10.89
C GLY A 62 -3.05 -12.56 -11.34
N LEU A 63 -2.84 -11.75 -12.39
CA LEU A 63 -3.82 -10.88 -13.03
C LEU A 63 -3.51 -10.81 -14.53
N VAL A 64 -4.50 -11.01 -15.39
CA VAL A 64 -4.33 -11.03 -16.85
C VAL A 64 -5.51 -10.30 -17.52
N SER A 65 -5.27 -9.54 -18.58
CA SER A 65 -6.32 -8.78 -19.27
C SER A 65 -6.46 -9.21 -20.73
N LYS A 66 -7.70 -9.27 -21.22
CA LYS A 66 -8.05 -9.53 -22.63
C LYS A 66 -9.39 -8.88 -22.96
N ASP A 67 -9.48 -8.25 -24.13
CA ASP A 67 -10.73 -7.75 -24.74
C ASP A 67 -11.62 -6.88 -23.83
N GLY A 68 -11.01 -5.96 -23.06
CA GLY A 68 -11.72 -5.04 -22.16
C GLY A 68 -12.08 -5.63 -20.79
N TYR A 69 -11.73 -6.89 -20.56
CA TYR A 69 -11.85 -7.55 -19.27
C TYR A 69 -10.48 -7.80 -18.63
N GLN A 70 -10.49 -7.85 -17.31
CA GLN A 70 -9.36 -8.23 -16.48
C GLN A 70 -9.76 -9.41 -15.61
N PHE A 71 -8.90 -10.42 -15.53
CA PHE A 71 -9.12 -11.66 -14.83
C PHE A 71 -8.08 -11.82 -13.74
N GLY A 72 -8.50 -12.29 -12.58
CA GLY A 72 -7.63 -12.58 -11.45
C GLY A 72 -8.10 -13.84 -10.74
N ALA A 73 -7.26 -14.39 -9.88
CA ALA A 73 -7.66 -15.48 -9.00
C ALA A 73 -6.91 -15.39 -7.68
N TYR A 74 -7.58 -15.78 -6.60
CA TYR A 74 -7.02 -15.74 -5.25
C TYR A 74 -7.70 -16.79 -4.36
N TYR A 75 -7.02 -17.22 -3.30
CA TYR A 75 -7.66 -17.99 -2.24
C TYR A 75 -8.37 -17.06 -1.26
N GLY A 76 -9.64 -17.34 -0.96
CA GLY A 76 -10.47 -16.67 0.04
C GLY A 76 -10.04 -16.98 1.48
N PRO A 77 -10.71 -16.40 2.48
CA PRO A 77 -10.32 -16.51 3.89
C PRO A 77 -10.34 -17.96 4.41
N ASP A 78 -11.25 -18.78 3.87
CA ASP A 78 -11.41 -20.18 4.29
C ASP A 78 -10.64 -21.16 3.37
N GLY A 79 -9.76 -20.61 2.52
CA GLY A 79 -8.97 -21.38 1.56
C GLY A 79 -9.71 -21.73 0.27
N GLU A 80 -10.86 -21.11 0.00
CA GLU A 80 -11.62 -21.34 -1.23
C GLU A 80 -10.94 -20.67 -2.43
N LEU A 81 -10.96 -21.27 -3.61
CA LEU A 81 -10.41 -20.64 -4.81
C LEU A 81 -11.48 -19.77 -5.49
N TRP A 82 -11.21 -18.48 -5.61
CA TRP A 82 -12.05 -17.51 -6.32
C TRP A 82 -11.38 -17.08 -7.64
N VAL A 83 -12.16 -17.09 -8.72
CA VAL A 83 -11.82 -16.47 -10.00
C VAL A 83 -12.62 -15.19 -10.12
N VAL A 84 -11.95 -14.13 -10.56
CA VAL A 84 -12.49 -12.78 -10.69
C VAL A 84 -12.50 -12.40 -12.16
N ARG A 85 -13.60 -11.81 -12.63
CA ARG A 85 -13.66 -11.06 -13.89
C ARG A 85 -14.06 -9.62 -13.57
N ARG A 86 -13.29 -8.65 -14.05
CA ARG A 86 -13.58 -7.22 -13.97
C ARG A 86 -13.74 -6.65 -15.36
N GLU A 87 -14.82 -5.93 -15.62
CA GLU A 87 -14.93 -5.06 -16.79
C GLU A 87 -14.14 -3.77 -16.53
N ILE A 88 -13.13 -3.48 -17.35
CA ILE A 88 -12.15 -2.41 -17.07
C ILE A 88 -12.78 -1.00 -17.10
N LYS A 89 -13.83 -0.80 -17.90
CA LYS A 89 -14.46 0.51 -18.07
C LYS A 89 -15.48 0.86 -17.00
N THR A 90 -16.13 -0.15 -16.42
CA THR A 90 -17.27 0.02 -15.51
C THR A 90 -16.94 -0.40 -14.09
N ASP A 91 -15.80 -1.07 -13.88
CA ASP A 91 -15.42 -1.69 -12.61
C ASP A 91 -16.41 -2.72 -12.09
N GLN A 92 -17.30 -3.22 -12.94
CA GLN A 92 -18.17 -4.33 -12.59
C GLN A 92 -17.32 -5.58 -12.39
N VAL A 93 -17.45 -6.18 -11.22
CA VAL A 93 -16.72 -7.37 -10.80
C VAL A 93 -17.69 -8.54 -10.69
N GLU A 94 -17.32 -9.66 -11.29
CA GLU A 94 -17.96 -10.95 -11.14
C GLU A 94 -16.99 -11.91 -10.45
N LEU A 95 -17.52 -12.67 -9.49
CA LEU A 95 -16.77 -13.64 -8.72
C LEU A 95 -17.37 -15.03 -8.96
N HIS A 96 -16.49 -15.99 -9.23
CA HIS A 96 -16.86 -17.38 -9.38
C HIS A 96 -15.97 -18.25 -8.49
N GLN A 97 -16.57 -19.06 -7.63
CA GLN A 97 -15.84 -19.99 -6.78
C GLN A 97 -15.56 -21.29 -7.56
N ILE A 98 -14.32 -21.74 -7.57
CA ILE A 98 -13.99 -23.11 -7.96
C ILE A 98 -14.10 -24.00 -6.73
N HIS A 99 -14.99 -24.99 -6.78
CA HIS A 99 -15.15 -25.94 -5.69
C HIS A 99 -14.02 -26.97 -5.68
N GLY A 100 -13.43 -27.18 -4.50
CA GLY A 100 -12.32 -28.12 -4.32
C GLY A 100 -11.69 -27.99 -2.93
N SER A 101 -10.65 -28.79 -2.69
CA SER A 101 -9.79 -28.68 -1.51
C SER A 101 -8.42 -28.17 -1.97
N PHE A 102 -7.97 -27.07 -1.36
CA PHE A 102 -6.73 -26.41 -1.73
C PHE A 102 -5.84 -26.23 -0.48
N ASN A 103 -4.54 -26.47 -0.63
CA ASN A 103 -3.58 -26.32 0.47
C ASN A 103 -2.99 -24.91 0.47
N THR A 104 -3.66 -23.98 1.17
CA THR A 104 -3.20 -22.59 1.33
C THR A 104 -2.09 -22.42 2.37
N ALA A 105 -1.80 -23.45 3.19
CA ALA A 105 -0.75 -23.38 4.20
C ALA A 105 0.66 -23.36 3.58
N ASP A 106 0.81 -23.94 2.38
CA ASP A 106 2.05 -23.91 1.60
C ASP A 106 2.00 -22.80 0.53
N ALA A 107 2.87 -21.81 0.66
CA ALA A 107 2.93 -20.64 -0.22
C ALA A 107 3.33 -20.97 -1.67
N HIS A 108 3.87 -22.17 -1.92
CA HIS A 108 4.19 -22.63 -3.27
C HIS A 108 2.96 -23.00 -4.08
N ASN A 109 1.82 -23.28 -3.44
CA ASN A 109 0.55 -23.63 -4.09
C ASN A 109 -0.20 -22.41 -4.65
N SER A 110 0.55 -21.46 -5.22
CA SER A 110 0.02 -20.24 -5.82
C SER A 110 -0.80 -20.52 -7.09
N ILE A 111 -1.70 -19.59 -7.43
CA ILE A 111 -2.55 -19.69 -8.61
C ILE A 111 -1.95 -18.88 -9.76
N SER A 112 -1.79 -19.51 -10.92
CA SER A 112 -1.39 -18.89 -12.18
C SER A 112 -2.49 -19.00 -13.23
N LEU A 113 -2.72 -17.92 -13.97
CA LEU A 113 -3.73 -17.82 -15.02
C LEU A 113 -3.07 -17.67 -16.40
N GLY A 114 -3.70 -18.28 -17.40
CA GLY A 114 -3.40 -18.11 -18.81
C GLY A 114 -4.71 -17.96 -19.58
N LEU A 115 -4.68 -17.13 -20.63
CA LEU A 115 -5.78 -16.99 -21.57
C LEU A 115 -5.31 -17.53 -22.92
N ASP A 116 -6.09 -18.42 -23.51
CA ASP A 116 -5.83 -18.83 -24.89
C ASP A 116 -6.10 -17.65 -25.84
N ARG A 117 -5.43 -17.69 -27.00
CA ARG A 117 -5.55 -16.68 -28.05
C ARG A 117 -6.89 -16.76 -28.77
N LEU A 118 -7.45 -17.97 -28.90
CA LEU A 118 -8.64 -18.27 -29.70
C LEU A 118 -9.95 -17.83 -29.03
#